data_AF-B8ZVQ0-F1
#
_entry.id   AF-B8ZVQ0-F1
#
_cell.length_a   1.000
_cell.length_b   1.000
_cell.length_c   1.000
_cell.angle_alpha   90.00
_cell.angle_beta   90.00
_cell.angle_gamma   90.00
#
_symmetry.space_group_name_H-M   'P 1'
#
loop_
_entity.id
_entity.type
_entity.pdbx_description
1 polymer ?
#
loop_
_entity_poly.entity_id
_entity_poly.type
_entity_poly.pdbx_seq_one_letter_code
_entity_poly.pdbx_strand_id
1 'polypeptide(L)'
;MAEAMQERRTDYGPPHYEQFLPPIIKENYGKWKYHEIVKPGVMVHVSESGAKLYTVRAASGRLISIDKIRMYCDLADKYCDGHLRFTSRHNIEFLTPKQENVDPLIKELKEMGHPVGGIGNAISAIVHTQGWVHCHSAATDASGIVKCVMDDLIEYFEETKLPGKPGS
;
A
#
# COMPACT_ATOMS: atom_id res chain seq x y z
N MET A 1 -32.64 16.78 31.84
CA MET A 1 -33.10 16.06 30.65
C MET A 1 -32.04 15.03 30.34
N ALA A 2 -32.31 13.74 30.58
CA ALA A 2 -31.38 12.70 30.18
C ALA A 2 -31.32 12.67 28.65
N GLU A 3 -30.14 12.90 28.07
CA GLU A 3 -29.94 12.75 26.64
C GLU A 3 -30.35 11.33 26.23
N ALA A 4 -31.19 11.22 25.19
CA ALA A 4 -31.59 9.93 24.66
C ALA A 4 -30.34 9.17 24.20
N MET A 5 -30.03 8.05 24.85
CA MET A 5 -28.93 7.17 24.48
C MET A 5 -29.10 6.77 23.02
N GLN A 6 -28.12 7.13 22.18
CA GLN A 6 -28.11 6.77 20.77
C GLN A 6 -28.20 5.24 20.63
N GLU A 7 -29.14 4.75 19.82
CA GLU A 7 -29.38 3.33 19.65
C GLU A 7 -28.15 2.62 19.06
N ARG A 8 -27.73 1.52 19.69
CA ARG A 8 -26.52 0.79 19.31
C ARG A 8 -26.75 0.05 17.99
N ARG A 9 -25.93 0.35 16.99
CA ARG A 9 -25.91 -0.36 15.70
C ARG A 9 -25.00 -1.59 15.77
N THR A 10 -25.49 -2.76 15.34
CA THR A 10 -24.72 -4.02 15.27
C THR A 10 -24.95 -4.73 13.93
N ASP A 11 -24.15 -5.75 13.62
CA ASP A 11 -24.35 -6.70 12.49
C ASP A 11 -24.40 -6.09 11.07
N TYR A 12 -23.88 -4.88 10.86
CA TYR A 12 -23.87 -4.20 9.56
C TYR A 12 -22.62 -4.49 8.70
N GLY A 13 -21.67 -5.29 9.21
CA GLY A 13 -20.50 -5.73 8.47
C GLY A 13 -19.51 -4.60 8.10
N PRO A 14 -18.54 -4.89 7.21
CA PRO A 14 -17.64 -3.87 6.68
C PRO A 14 -18.37 -2.95 5.70
N PRO A 15 -17.91 -1.69 5.54
CA PRO A 15 -18.39 -0.86 4.44
C PRO A 15 -18.08 -1.53 3.09
N HIS A 16 -19.01 -1.41 2.14
CA HIS A 16 -18.85 -2.03 0.83
C HIS A 16 -17.67 -1.40 0.07
N TYR A 17 -16.75 -2.22 -0.44
CA TYR A 17 -15.49 -1.74 -1.01
C TYR A 17 -15.67 -0.78 -2.20
N GLU A 18 -16.75 -0.92 -2.97
CA GLU A 18 -17.07 -0.03 -4.09
C GLU A 18 -17.23 1.44 -3.69
N GLN A 19 -17.46 1.73 -2.41
CA GLN A 19 -17.51 3.10 -1.88
C GLN A 19 -16.15 3.79 -1.93
N PHE A 20 -15.05 3.02 -2.00
CA PHE A 20 -13.68 3.52 -1.90
C PHE A 20 -12.85 3.31 -3.18
N LEU A 21 -13.45 2.72 -4.21
CA LEU A 21 -12.75 2.50 -5.48
C LEU A 21 -12.52 3.84 -6.20
N PRO A 22 -11.30 4.07 -6.72
CA PRO A 22 -11.08 5.14 -7.69
C PRO A 22 -12.08 5.04 -8.85
N PRO A 23 -12.61 6.16 -9.37
CA PRO A 23 -13.57 6.15 -10.49
C PRO A 23 -13.10 5.32 -11.68
N ILE A 24 -11.83 5.45 -12.06
CA ILE A 24 -11.20 4.68 -13.13
C ILE A 24 -11.24 3.15 -12.87
N ILE A 25 -11.10 2.71 -11.61
CA ILE A 25 -11.23 1.28 -11.27
C ILE A 25 -12.68 0.85 -11.39
N LYS A 26 -13.63 1.67 -10.94
CA LYS A 26 -15.06 1.36 -10.99
C LYS A 26 -15.56 1.22 -12.42
N GLU A 27 -15.16 2.13 -13.30
CA GLU A 27 -15.54 2.12 -14.72
C GLU A 27 -14.94 0.92 -15.49
N ASN A 28 -13.74 0.50 -15.10
CA ASN A 28 -13.00 -0.59 -15.76
C ASN A 28 -12.97 -1.88 -14.92
N TYR A 29 -13.90 -2.03 -13.97
CA TYR A 29 -13.92 -3.18 -13.09
C TYR A 29 -14.16 -4.46 -13.90
N GLY A 30 -13.22 -5.41 -13.81
CA GLY A 30 -13.23 -6.64 -14.61
C GLY A 30 -12.88 -6.46 -16.10
N LYS A 31 -12.46 -5.27 -16.54
CA LYS A 31 -12.19 -4.91 -17.95
C LYS A 31 -10.75 -4.44 -18.15
N TRP A 32 -9.80 -5.10 -17.47
CA TRP A 32 -8.37 -4.81 -17.58
C TRP A 32 -7.73 -5.68 -18.65
N LYS A 33 -6.99 -5.07 -19.57
CA LYS A 33 -6.37 -5.77 -20.71
C LYS A 33 -5.02 -6.35 -20.33
N TYR A 34 -4.15 -5.55 -19.73
CA TYR A 34 -2.83 -5.98 -19.28
C TYR A 34 -2.28 -5.07 -18.18
N HIS A 35 -1.18 -5.49 -17.59
CA HIS A 35 -0.37 -4.67 -16.70
C HIS A 35 1.10 -4.78 -17.10
N GLU A 36 1.88 -3.76 -16.76
CA GLU A 36 3.32 -3.70 -17.03
C GLU A 36 4.03 -3.03 -15.86
N ILE A 37 5.22 -3.54 -15.51
CA ILE A 37 6.11 -2.90 -14.55
C ILE A 37 6.90 -1.82 -15.31
N VAL A 38 6.66 -0.56 -14.96
CA VAL A 38 7.29 0.59 -15.65
C VAL A 38 8.72 0.81 -15.13
N LYS A 39 8.89 0.70 -13.81
CA LYS A 39 10.16 0.81 -13.08
C LYS A 39 9.98 0.22 -11.67
N PRO A 40 11.05 0.03 -10.89
CA PRO A 40 10.92 -0.51 -9.54
C PRO A 40 9.87 0.24 -8.70
N GLY A 41 8.94 -0.52 -8.11
CA GLY A 41 7.83 0.02 -7.32
C GLY A 41 6.71 0.70 -8.10
N VAL A 42 6.76 0.73 -9.44
CA VAL A 42 5.72 1.34 -10.28
C VAL A 42 5.22 0.36 -11.33
N MET A 43 3.90 0.21 -11.41
CA MET A 43 3.26 -0.53 -12.49
C MET A 43 2.10 0.25 -13.08
N VAL A 44 1.76 -0.04 -14.33
CA VAL A 44 0.60 0.51 -15.02
C VAL A 44 -0.37 -0.62 -15.34
N HIS A 45 -1.66 -0.39 -15.12
CA HIS A 45 -2.75 -1.22 -15.64
C HIS A 45 -3.41 -0.48 -16.79
N VAL A 46 -3.63 -1.19 -17.90
CA VAL A 46 -4.28 -0.64 -19.09
C VAL A 46 -5.60 -1.37 -19.30
N SER A 47 -6.70 -0.64 -19.34
CA SER A 47 -8.03 -1.21 -19.57
C SER A 47 -8.26 -1.56 -21.03
N GLU A 48 -9.34 -2.28 -21.31
CA GLU A 48 -9.79 -2.55 -22.68
C GLU A 48 -10.13 -1.28 -23.47
N SER A 49 -10.57 -0.22 -22.78
CA SER A 49 -10.82 1.11 -23.36
C SER A 49 -9.57 1.96 -23.53
N GLY A 50 -8.40 1.48 -23.07
CA GLY A 50 -7.13 2.21 -23.12
C GLY A 50 -6.88 3.14 -21.93
N ALA A 51 -7.77 3.18 -20.94
CA ALA A 51 -7.55 3.94 -19.71
C ALA A 51 -6.35 3.38 -18.96
N LYS A 52 -5.49 4.26 -18.43
CA LYS A 52 -4.27 3.89 -17.71
C LYS A 52 -4.37 4.25 -16.25
N LEU A 53 -4.03 3.30 -15.39
CA LEU A 53 -3.92 3.50 -13.95
C LEU A 53 -2.51 3.16 -13.50
N TYR A 54 -1.81 4.16 -12.96
CA TYR A 54 -0.48 3.99 -12.40
C TYR A 54 -0.61 3.66 -10.91
N THR A 55 0.14 2.65 -10.49
CA THR A 55 0.25 2.22 -9.09
C THR A 55 1.68 2.47 -8.63
N VAL A 56 1.83 3.28 -7.60
CA VAL A 56 3.11 3.49 -6.90
C VAL A 56 3.05 2.74 -5.57
N ARG A 57 3.91 1.72 -5.42
CA ARG A 57 4.00 0.91 -4.21
C ARG A 57 5.18 1.34 -3.36
N ALA A 58 4.93 1.61 -2.08
CA ALA A 58 5.95 1.92 -1.11
C ALA A 58 5.90 0.99 0.11
N ALA A 59 7.04 0.87 0.79
CA ALA A 59 7.10 0.16 2.05
C ALA A 59 6.28 0.90 3.11
N SER A 60 5.52 0.13 3.89
CA SER A 60 4.87 0.63 5.09
C SER A 60 5.24 -0.28 6.26
N GLY A 61 5.42 0.32 7.43
CA GLY A 61 5.31 -0.44 8.67
C GLY A 61 3.93 -1.10 8.70
N ARG A 62 3.86 -2.38 9.06
CA ARG A 62 2.57 -3.04 9.33
C ARG A 62 1.95 -2.51 10.63
N LEU A 63 2.78 -2.12 11.58
CA LEU A 63 2.42 -1.33 12.75
C LEU A 63 2.70 0.15 12.44
N ILE A 64 1.67 0.99 12.48
CA ILE A 64 1.73 2.43 12.15
C ILE A 64 0.90 3.27 13.11
N SER A 65 1.32 4.52 13.33
CA SER A 65 0.55 5.50 14.07
C SER A 65 -0.58 6.09 13.22
N ILE A 66 -1.57 6.71 13.88
CA ILE A 66 -2.63 7.46 13.21
C ILE A 66 -2.07 8.64 12.41
N ASP A 67 -0.98 9.26 12.86
CA ASP A 67 -0.34 10.37 12.14
C ASP A 67 0.27 9.89 10.83
N LYS A 68 0.87 8.69 10.83
CA LYS A 68 1.36 8.07 9.60
C LYS A 68 0.22 7.78 8.61
N ILE A 69 -0.94 7.35 9.10
CA ILE A 69 -2.13 7.15 8.26
C ILE A 69 -2.60 8.47 7.66
N ARG A 70 -2.69 9.54 8.46
CA ARG A 70 -3.08 10.88 7.98
C ARG A 70 -2.10 11.39 6.92
N MET A 71 -0.80 11.20 7.12
CA MET A 71 0.22 11.54 6.12
C MET A 71 0.01 10.79 4.80
N TYR A 72 -0.38 9.50 4.84
CA TYR A 72 -0.71 8.77 3.61
C TYR A 72 -1.99 9.33 2.96
N CYS A 73 -3.00 9.72 3.73
CA CYS A 73 -4.18 10.39 3.21
C CYS A 73 -3.82 11.71 2.51
N ASP A 74 -2.96 12.54 3.10
CA ASP A 74 -2.52 13.80 2.50
C ASP A 74 -1.84 13.59 1.14
N LEU A 75 -0.99 12.54 1.02
CA LEU A 75 -0.38 12.17 -0.25
C LEU A 75 -1.42 11.66 -1.27
N ALA A 76 -2.39 10.87 -0.82
CA ALA A 76 -3.45 10.36 -1.69
C ALA A 76 -4.36 11.49 -2.19
N ASP A 77 -4.72 12.45 -1.34
CA ASP A 77 -5.49 13.63 -1.74
C ASP A 77 -4.71 14.46 -2.76
N LYS A 78 -3.41 14.63 -2.55
CA LYS A 78 -2.54 15.43 -3.43
C LYS A 78 -2.30 14.80 -4.80
N TYR A 79 -2.10 13.48 -4.88
CA TYR A 79 -1.62 12.82 -6.10
C TYR A 79 -2.59 11.80 -6.70
N CYS A 80 -3.57 11.32 -5.93
CA CYS A 80 -4.37 10.13 -6.24
C CYS A 80 -5.88 10.36 -6.06
N ASP A 81 -6.30 11.63 -6.08
CA ASP A 81 -7.69 12.05 -5.94
C ASP A 81 -8.36 11.44 -4.67
N GLY A 82 -7.58 11.27 -3.59
CA GLY A 82 -8.01 10.73 -2.30
C GLY A 82 -7.99 9.20 -2.19
N HIS A 83 -7.45 8.49 -3.18
CA HIS A 83 -7.47 7.02 -3.19
C HIS A 83 -6.10 6.39 -2.93
N LEU A 84 -6.09 5.40 -2.04
CA LEU A 84 -4.97 4.52 -1.75
C LEU A 84 -5.49 3.13 -1.39
N ARG A 85 -4.61 2.12 -1.34
CA ARG A 85 -4.92 0.80 -0.79
C ARG A 85 -3.71 0.15 -0.15
N PHE A 86 -3.94 -0.82 0.73
CA PHE A 86 -2.88 -1.69 1.25
C PHE A 86 -2.88 -3.02 0.51
N THR A 87 -1.69 -3.57 0.32
CA THR A 87 -1.50 -4.91 -0.26
C THR A 87 -1.62 -6.00 0.81
N SER A 88 -1.75 -7.26 0.38
CA SER A 88 -1.74 -8.42 1.29
C SER A 88 -0.43 -8.60 2.08
N ARG A 89 0.67 -7.97 1.63
CA ARG A 89 1.94 -7.91 2.36
C ARG A 89 2.16 -6.59 3.11
N HIS A 90 1.09 -5.83 3.33
CA HIS A 90 1.09 -4.57 4.09
C HIS A 90 1.90 -3.41 3.48
N ASN A 91 2.37 -3.52 2.22
CA ASN A 91 2.82 -2.34 1.48
C ASN A 91 1.62 -1.41 1.23
N ILE A 92 1.90 -0.11 1.11
CA ILE A 92 0.93 0.92 0.69
C ILE A 92 1.03 1.11 -0.83
N GLU A 93 -0.11 1.28 -1.48
CA GLU A 93 -0.23 1.57 -2.90
C GLU A 93 -1.07 2.82 -3.12
N PHE A 94 -0.49 3.74 -3.88
CA PHE A 94 -1.11 4.97 -4.34
C PHE A 94 -1.53 4.81 -5.80
N LEU A 95 -2.75 5.21 -6.11
CA LEU A 95 -3.42 4.88 -7.38
C LEU A 95 -3.75 6.17 -8.12
N THR A 96 -3.04 6.47 -9.20
CA THR A 96 -3.24 7.72 -9.94
C THR A 96 -3.48 7.47 -11.44
N PRO A 97 -4.50 8.09 -12.06
CA PRO A 97 -4.66 8.05 -13.51
C PRO A 97 -3.70 9.00 -14.23
N LYS A 98 -3.03 9.91 -13.50
CA LYS A 98 -2.16 10.97 -14.03
C LYS A 98 -0.70 10.53 -13.96
N GLN A 99 -0.07 10.27 -15.11
CA GLN A 99 1.32 9.80 -15.16
C GLN A 99 2.29 10.83 -14.56
N GLU A 100 2.00 12.12 -14.74
CA GLU A 100 2.78 13.24 -14.22
C GLU A 100 2.86 13.27 -12.68
N ASN A 101 1.93 12.62 -11.98
CA ASN A 101 1.93 12.56 -10.52
C ASN A 101 2.87 11.48 -9.97
N VAL A 102 3.33 10.54 -10.80
CA VAL A 102 4.13 9.38 -10.36
C VAL A 102 5.48 9.82 -9.77
N ASP A 103 6.24 10.62 -10.50
CA ASP A 103 7.61 11.00 -10.09
C ASP A 103 7.63 11.94 -8.87
N PRO A 104 6.76 12.98 -8.80
CA PRO A 104 6.61 13.80 -7.60
C PRO A 104 6.23 12.99 -6.36
N LEU A 105 5.28 12.06 -6.49
CA LEU A 105 4.87 11.18 -5.39
C LEU A 105 6.02 10.30 -4.90
N ILE A 106 6.78 9.69 -5.81
CA ILE A 106 7.95 8.87 -5.45
C ILE A 106 8.98 9.70 -4.69
N LYS A 107 9.22 10.94 -5.13
CA LYS A 107 10.17 11.84 -4.47
C LYS A 107 9.74 12.14 -3.03
N GLU A 108 8.49 12.54 -2.84
CA GLU A 108 7.97 12.88 -1.51
C GLU A 108 7.94 11.67 -0.57
N LEU A 109 7.57 10.48 -1.08
CA LEU A 109 7.66 9.23 -0.33
C LEU A 109 9.10 8.95 0.16
N LYS A 110 10.10 9.12 -0.72
CA LYS A 110 11.51 8.91 -0.36
C LYS A 110 11.99 9.94 0.67
N GLU A 111 11.64 11.21 0.51
CA GLU A 111 11.96 12.27 1.48
C GLU A 111 11.35 11.98 2.86
N MET A 112 10.19 11.33 2.90
CA MET A 112 9.52 10.89 4.13
C MET A 112 10.06 9.55 4.69
N GLY A 113 11.08 8.96 4.07
CA GLY A 113 11.67 7.68 4.48
C GLY A 113 10.83 6.45 4.11
N HIS A 114 10.00 6.55 3.08
CA HIS A 114 9.21 5.44 2.53
C HIS A 114 9.80 4.96 1.19
N PRO A 115 10.64 3.92 1.20
CA PRO A 115 11.24 3.39 0.00
C PRO A 115 10.17 2.85 -0.96
N VAL A 116 10.35 3.11 -2.25
CA VAL A 116 9.43 2.71 -3.34
C VAL A 116 9.98 1.46 -4.01
N GLY A 117 9.17 0.40 -4.12
CA GLY A 117 9.68 -0.91 -4.52
C GLY A 117 8.73 -2.07 -4.30
N GLY A 118 9.29 -3.28 -4.20
CA GLY A 118 8.57 -4.50 -3.84
C GLY A 118 7.65 -5.07 -4.92
N ILE A 119 7.78 -4.61 -6.17
CA ILE A 119 7.07 -5.12 -7.36
C ILE A 119 8.06 -5.94 -8.22
N GLY A 120 7.58 -7.02 -8.84
CA GLY A 120 8.40 -7.89 -9.69
C GLY A 120 9.35 -8.79 -8.90
N ASN A 121 10.49 -9.11 -9.53
CA ASN A 121 11.59 -9.90 -8.95
C ASN A 121 12.42 -9.07 -7.95
N ALA A 122 11.73 -8.65 -6.91
CA ALA A 122 12.23 -7.86 -5.79
C ALA A 122 11.72 -8.51 -4.49
N ILE A 123 12.51 -8.36 -3.41
CA ILE A 123 12.01 -8.59 -2.05
C ILE A 123 10.83 -7.64 -1.82
N SER A 124 9.77 -8.14 -1.20
CA SER A 124 8.64 -7.33 -0.78
C SER A 124 8.60 -7.25 0.75
N ALA A 125 7.69 -6.46 1.31
CA ALA A 125 7.51 -6.39 2.76
C ALA A 125 7.30 -7.77 3.39
N ILE A 126 7.95 -7.98 4.53
CA ILE A 126 7.85 -9.22 5.32
C ILE A 126 6.56 -9.18 6.13
N VAL A 127 5.71 -10.18 5.90
CA VAL A 127 4.51 -10.40 6.72
C VAL A 127 4.95 -10.79 8.13
N HIS A 128 4.44 -10.07 9.12
CA HIS A 128 4.74 -10.34 10.53
C HIS A 128 3.56 -10.05 11.44
N THR A 129 3.64 -10.62 12.64
CA THR A 129 2.58 -10.61 13.65
C THR A 129 2.91 -9.61 14.76
N GLN A 130 2.36 -9.82 15.95
CA GLN A 130 2.46 -8.89 17.07
C GLN A 130 3.83 -8.91 17.75
N GLY A 131 4.47 -10.07 17.90
CA GLY A 131 5.68 -10.20 18.73
C GLY A 131 5.48 -9.69 20.16
N TRP A 132 6.53 -9.14 20.75
CA TRP A 132 6.51 -8.58 22.12
C TRP A 132 5.68 -7.30 22.24
N VAL A 133 5.27 -6.67 21.14
CA VAL A 133 4.48 -5.44 21.14
C VAL A 133 3.11 -5.65 21.80
N HIS A 134 2.53 -6.84 21.65
CA HIS A 134 1.17 -7.08 22.14
C HIS A 134 0.87 -8.53 22.57
N CYS A 135 1.63 -9.52 22.09
CA CYS A 135 1.31 -10.92 22.37
C CYS A 135 1.97 -11.40 23.67
N HIS A 136 1.16 -11.95 24.59
CA HIS A 136 1.62 -12.52 25.86
C HIS A 136 2.36 -13.86 25.69
N SER A 137 2.19 -14.55 24.57
CA SER A 137 2.81 -15.85 24.29
C SER A 137 3.96 -15.76 23.28
N ALA A 138 4.50 -14.56 23.03
CA ALA A 138 5.56 -14.36 22.06
C ALA A 138 6.92 -14.84 22.59
N ALA A 139 7.58 -15.73 21.84
CA ALA A 139 8.95 -16.16 22.12
C ALA A 139 10.01 -15.18 21.59
N THR A 140 9.70 -14.44 20.53
CA THR A 140 10.59 -13.43 19.94
C THR A 140 9.79 -12.19 19.55
N ASP A 141 10.50 -11.07 19.33
CA ASP A 141 9.90 -9.91 18.70
C ASP A 141 9.61 -10.17 17.21
N ALA A 142 8.66 -9.42 16.67
CA ALA A 142 8.29 -9.44 15.26
C ALA A 142 8.79 -8.18 14.54
N SER A 143 8.43 -7.00 15.05
CA SER A 143 8.70 -5.72 14.37
C SER A 143 10.18 -5.38 14.31
N GLY A 144 10.93 -5.60 15.41
CA GLY A 144 12.37 -5.36 15.48
C GLY A 144 13.16 -6.26 14.55
N ILE A 145 12.85 -7.57 14.50
CA ILE A 145 13.53 -8.51 13.59
C ILE A 145 13.28 -8.11 12.14
N VAL A 146 12.03 -7.82 11.78
CA VAL A 146 11.69 -7.38 10.41
C VAL A 146 12.43 -6.10 10.05
N LYS A 147 12.51 -5.13 10.97
CA LYS A 147 13.24 -3.89 10.74
C LYS A 147 14.72 -4.16 10.46
N CYS A 148 15.41 -4.93 11.32
CA CYS A 148 16.82 -5.25 11.11
C CYS A 148 17.07 -5.96 9.77
N VAL A 149 16.27 -6.97 9.44
CA VAL A 149 16.42 -7.71 8.18
C VAL A 149 16.16 -6.82 6.96
N MET A 150 15.12 -5.98 7.01
CA MET A 150 14.79 -5.11 5.90
C MET A 150 15.78 -3.97 5.73
N ASP A 151 16.48 -3.52 6.77
CA ASP A 151 17.55 -2.53 6.66
C ASP A 151 18.75 -3.08 5.89
N ASP A 152 19.15 -4.33 6.17
CA ASP A 152 20.24 -5.01 5.47
C ASP A 152 19.88 -5.36 4.01
N LEU A 153 18.58 -5.59 3.73
CA LEU A 153 18.10 -6.05 2.43
C LEU A 153 17.34 -4.98 1.63
N ILE A 154 17.42 -3.71 2.03
CA ILE A 154 16.55 -2.67 1.45
C ILE A 154 16.79 -2.46 -0.05
N GLU A 155 18.03 -2.65 -0.51
CA GLU A 155 18.36 -2.56 -1.95
C GLU A 155 17.55 -3.53 -2.80
N TYR A 156 17.25 -4.72 -2.29
CA TYR A 156 16.47 -5.75 -2.99
C TYR A 156 14.98 -5.46 -2.99
N PHE A 157 14.53 -4.53 -2.14
CA PHE A 157 13.17 -4.01 -2.19
C PHE A 157 13.07 -2.90 -3.23
N GLU A 158 14.02 -1.96 -3.24
CA GLU A 158 14.01 -0.80 -4.15
C GLU A 158 14.38 -1.15 -5.60
N GLU A 159 15.01 -2.30 -5.84
CA GLU A 159 15.47 -2.72 -7.16
C GLU A 159 14.97 -4.12 -7.57
N THR A 160 14.95 -4.38 -8.88
CA THR A 160 14.58 -5.67 -9.46
C THR A 160 15.82 -6.50 -9.81
N LYS A 161 16.61 -6.87 -8.80
CA LYS A 161 17.90 -7.57 -8.95
C LYS A 161 17.82 -9.10 -8.86
N LEU A 162 16.66 -9.64 -8.47
CA LEU A 162 16.54 -11.07 -8.18
C LEU A 162 16.18 -11.88 -9.43
N PRO A 163 16.60 -13.16 -9.52
CA PRO A 163 16.23 -14.03 -10.64
C PRO A 163 14.73 -14.37 -10.67
N GLY A 164 14.05 -14.26 -9.53
CA GLY A 164 12.62 -14.51 -9.35
C GLY A 164 12.12 -13.84 -8.08
N LYS A 165 10.80 -13.82 -7.87
CA LYS A 165 10.20 -13.27 -6.66
C LYS A 165 10.34 -14.25 -5.48
N PRO A 166 10.98 -13.87 -4.36
CA PRO A 166 11.06 -14.74 -3.21
C PRO A 166 9.68 -14.98 -2.58
N GLY A 167 9.34 -16.25 -2.37
CA GLY A 167 8.07 -16.65 -1.75
C GLY A 167 6.84 -16.26 -2.55
N SER A 168 6.93 -16.33 -3.88
CA SER A 168 5.78 -16.40 -4.81
C SER A 168 5.16 -17.78 -4.81
#